data_AF-A0A9W4R4E0-F1
#
_entry.id   AF-A0A9W4R4E0-F1
#
_cell.length_a   1.000
_cell.length_b   1.000
_cell.length_c   1.000
_cell.angle_alpha   90.00
_cell.angle_beta   90.00
_cell.angle_gamma   90.00
#
_symmetry.space_group_name_H-M   'P 1'
#
loop_
_entity.id
_entity.type
_entity.pdbx_description
1 polymer ?
#
loop_
_entity_poly.entity_id
_entity_poly.type
_entity_poly.pdbx_seq_one_letter_code
_entity_poly.pdbx_strand_id
1 'polypeptide(L)'
;MSNLQHDPAIRSLLERMPKNIQTTFTDEQLAHLKIAIGARQWGNHAVDCRGVVKFFKYRYYYVFLAGRNRRELSAKEQKIARFTQAVFLSLAVTFTILFTLLVLYLIKSALGIDIFDGYSFGVWSWFKGLFN
;
A
#
# COMPACT_ATOMS: atom_id res chain seq x y z
N MET A 1 -33.92 -0.84 -22.53
CA MET A 1 -32.76 0.07 -22.65
C MET A 1 -32.58 0.77 -21.32
N SER A 2 -31.42 0.63 -20.68
CA SER A 2 -31.11 1.28 -19.41
C SER A 2 -31.18 2.81 -19.57
N ASN A 3 -31.80 3.51 -18.63
CA ASN A 3 -31.94 4.97 -18.66
C ASN A 3 -30.55 5.64 -18.53
N LEU A 4 -29.94 6.00 -19.67
CA LEU A 4 -28.56 6.50 -19.76
C LEU A 4 -28.37 7.87 -19.10
N GLN A 5 -29.44 8.64 -18.89
CA GLN A 5 -29.40 9.93 -18.18
C GLN A 5 -29.00 9.78 -16.70
N HIS A 6 -29.23 8.61 -16.11
CA HIS A 6 -28.88 8.31 -14.72
C HIS A 6 -27.46 7.77 -14.56
N ASP A 7 -26.72 7.55 -15.66
CA ASP A 7 -25.32 7.15 -15.58
C ASP A 7 -24.47 8.27 -14.97
N PRO A 8 -23.62 8.01 -13.95
CA PRO A 8 -22.87 9.05 -13.27
C PRO A 8 -21.98 9.90 -14.19
N ALA A 9 -21.38 9.29 -15.22
CA ALA A 9 -20.52 10.00 -16.16
C ALA A 9 -21.33 10.93 -17.08
N ILE A 10 -22.49 10.45 -17.54
CA ILE A 10 -23.43 11.25 -18.34
C ILE A 10 -24.05 12.36 -17.52
N ARG A 11 -24.49 12.07 -16.30
CA ARG A 11 -25.10 13.06 -15.40
C ARG A 11 -24.13 14.20 -15.08
N SER A 12 -22.90 13.87 -14.71
CA SER A 12 -21.86 14.88 -14.44
C SER A 12 -21.53 15.74 -15.67
N LEU A 13 -21.66 15.18 -16.88
CA LEU A 13 -21.48 15.93 -18.13
C LEU A 13 -22.66 16.88 -18.37
N LEU A 14 -23.89 16.38 -18.27
CA LEU A 14 -25.10 17.18 -18.48
C LEU A 14 -25.23 18.32 -17.46
N GLU A 15 -24.89 18.10 -16.20
CA GLU A 15 -24.94 19.13 -15.14
C GLU A 15 -24.04 20.34 -15.42
N ARG A 16 -23.02 20.22 -16.30
CA ARG A 16 -22.14 21.33 -16.71
C ARG A 16 -22.70 22.16 -17.86
N MET A 17 -23.81 21.74 -18.46
CA MET A 17 -24.48 22.44 -19.55
C MET A 17 -25.63 23.32 -19.04
N PRO A 18 -26.02 24.37 -19.78
CA PRO A 18 -27.23 25.14 -19.48
C PRO A 18 -28.46 24.24 -19.36
N LYS A 19 -29.38 24.56 -18.42
CA LYS A 19 -30.54 23.71 -18.09
C LYS A 19 -31.40 23.34 -19.30
N ASN A 20 -31.54 24.26 -20.26
CA ASN A 20 -32.32 24.05 -21.48
C ASN A 20 -31.68 23.06 -22.47
N ILE A 21 -30.39 22.75 -22.32
CA ILE A 21 -29.64 21.83 -23.17
C ILE A 21 -29.54 20.43 -22.55
N GLN A 22 -29.69 20.30 -21.23
CA GLN A 22 -29.52 19.02 -20.53
C GLN A 22 -30.50 17.93 -21.02
N THR A 23 -31.67 18.33 -21.50
CA THR A 23 -32.75 17.44 -21.95
C THR A 23 -32.84 17.30 -23.47
N THR A 24 -31.94 17.91 -24.25
CA THR A 24 -32.02 17.87 -25.73
C THR A 24 -31.34 16.66 -26.34
N PHE A 25 -30.57 15.90 -25.57
CA PHE A 25 -29.83 14.74 -26.07
C PHE A 25 -30.72 13.49 -26.13
N THR A 26 -30.63 12.77 -27.24
CA THR A 26 -31.27 11.46 -27.39
C THR A 26 -30.46 10.36 -26.72
N ASP A 27 -31.09 9.22 -26.39
CA ASP A 27 -30.40 8.08 -25.77
C ASP A 27 -29.23 7.56 -26.63
N GLU A 28 -29.36 7.60 -27.96
CA GLU A 28 -28.29 7.24 -28.89
C GLU A 28 -27.10 8.21 -28.81
N GLN A 29 -27.37 9.51 -28.77
CA GLN A 29 -26.33 10.53 -28.57
C GLN A 29 -25.66 10.38 -27.21
N LEU A 30 -26.42 10.09 -26.15
CA LEU A 30 -25.89 9.84 -24.82
C LEU A 30 -25.03 8.57 -24.79
N ALA A 31 -25.38 7.52 -25.53
CA ALA A 31 -24.57 6.31 -25.65
C ALA A 31 -23.23 6.59 -26.34
N HIS A 32 -23.23 7.35 -27.44
CA HIS A 32 -22.00 7.74 -28.12
C HIS A 32 -21.13 8.69 -27.29
N LEU A 33 -21.75 9.62 -26.58
CA LEU A 33 -21.06 10.48 -25.62
C LEU A 33 -20.40 9.64 -24.52
N LYS A 34 -21.12 8.67 -23.94
CA LYS A 34 -20.57 7.77 -22.91
C LYS A 34 -19.30 7.06 -23.38
N ILE A 35 -19.30 6.59 -24.62
CA ILE A 35 -18.14 5.94 -25.26
C ILE A 35 -17.01 6.95 -25.48
N ALA A 36 -17.32 8.14 -26.02
CA ALA A 36 -16.33 9.18 -26.36
C ALA A 36 -15.65 9.81 -25.13
N ILE A 37 -16.40 10.02 -24.04
CA ILE A 37 -15.86 10.52 -22.76
C ILE A 37 -14.94 9.46 -22.12
N GLY A 38 -15.00 8.22 -22.60
CA GLY A 38 -14.17 7.13 -22.14
C GLY A 38 -14.35 6.97 -20.64
N ALA A 39 -15.59 6.71 -20.20
CA ALA A 39 -16.01 6.59 -18.80
C ALA A 39 -15.28 5.44 -18.05
N ARG A 40 -13.96 5.53 -17.95
CA ARG A 40 -13.20 5.05 -16.80
C ARG A 40 -13.70 5.92 -15.67
N GLN A 41 -14.58 5.36 -14.86
CA GLN A 41 -14.78 5.89 -13.52
C GLN A 41 -13.38 6.14 -12.95
N TRP A 42 -13.08 7.41 -12.64
CA TRP A 42 -11.86 7.78 -11.93
C TRP A 42 -11.87 6.92 -10.68
N GLY A 43 -11.01 5.89 -10.65
CA GLY A 43 -11.17 4.81 -9.69
C GLY A 43 -11.20 5.40 -8.29
N ASN A 44 -12.15 4.94 -7.46
CA ASN A 44 -12.11 5.26 -6.03
C ASN A 44 -10.75 4.77 -5.50
N HIS A 45 -9.81 5.70 -5.32
CA HIS A 45 -8.55 5.44 -4.66
C HIS A 45 -8.86 5.41 -3.17
N ALA A 46 -8.39 4.38 -2.47
CA ALA A 46 -8.61 4.25 -1.03
C ALA A 46 -8.03 5.44 -0.25
N VAL A 47 -6.99 6.06 -0.82
CA VAL A 47 -6.38 7.29 -0.32
C VAL A 47 -6.26 8.27 -1.49
N ASP A 48 -6.90 9.42 -1.37
CA ASP A 48 -6.73 10.57 -2.26
C ASP A 48 -6.50 11.83 -1.40
N CYS A 49 -5.23 12.08 -1.08
CA CYS A 49 -4.81 13.25 -0.31
C CYS A 49 -4.20 14.27 -1.26
N ARG A 50 -4.88 15.40 -1.42
CA ARG A 50 -4.41 16.52 -2.24
C ARG A 50 -4.29 17.75 -1.36
N GLY A 51 -3.20 18.47 -1.50
CA GLY A 51 -2.96 19.64 -0.68
C GLY A 51 -1.95 20.59 -1.27
N VAL A 52 -1.92 21.79 -0.72
CA VAL A 52 -0.91 22.79 -1.04
C VAL A 52 -0.20 23.13 0.26
N VAL A 53 1.11 22.90 0.32
CA VAL A 53 1.93 23.38 1.42
C VAL A 53 2.63 24.66 0.99
N LYS A 54 2.48 25.73 1.77
CA LYS A 54 3.20 26.97 1.54
C LYS A 54 4.49 26.93 2.34
N PHE A 55 5.62 27.10 1.65
CA PHE A 55 6.94 27.16 2.27
C PHE A 55 7.65 28.44 1.77
N PHE A 56 7.87 29.38 2.68
CA PHE A 56 8.32 30.75 2.40
C PHE A 56 7.49 31.44 1.30
N LYS A 57 8.11 31.85 0.20
CA LYS A 57 7.47 32.53 -0.94
C LYS A 57 6.81 31.56 -1.93
N TYR A 58 7.04 30.25 -1.79
CA TYR A 58 6.56 29.26 -2.75
C TYR A 58 5.40 28.44 -2.19
N ARG A 59 4.55 27.96 -3.09
CA ARG A 59 3.45 27.05 -2.80
C ARG A 59 3.71 25.76 -3.56
N TYR A 60 3.81 24.66 -2.84
CA TYR A 60 4.04 23.33 -3.40
C TYR A 60 2.73 22.55 -3.32
N TYR A 61 2.23 22.16 -4.48
CA TYR A 61 1.10 21.26 -4.56
C TYR A 61 1.58 19.82 -4.48
N TYR A 62 0.86 18.99 -3.72
CA TYR A 62 1.12 17.56 -3.66
C TYR A 62 -0.16 16.77 -3.89
N VAL A 63 0.01 15.60 -4.51
CA VAL A 63 -1.03 14.59 -4.69
C VAL A 63 -0.46 13.28 -4.20
N PHE A 64 -1.07 12.72 -3.16
CA PHE A 64 -0.78 11.39 -2.69
C PHE A 64 -2.01 10.52 -2.97
N LEU A 65 -1.82 9.58 -3.91
CA LEU A 65 -2.86 8.70 -4.37
C LEU A 65 -2.41 7.26 -4.10
N ALA A 66 -3.13 6.56 -3.25
CA ALA A 66 -2.85 5.16 -2.95
C ALA A 66 -4.12 4.32 -3.03
N GLY A 67 -3.99 3.09 -3.48
CA GLY A 67 -5.11 2.18 -3.64
C GLY A 67 -4.65 0.81 -4.08
N ARG A 68 -5.53 -0.18 -3.92
CA ARG A 68 -5.26 -1.54 -4.36
C ARG A 68 -5.05 -1.56 -5.86
N ASN A 69 -3.87 -1.98 -6.31
CA ASN A 69 -3.65 -2.25 -7.73
C ASN A 69 -4.52 -3.44 -8.15
N ARG A 70 -5.50 -3.20 -9.02
CA ARG A 70 -6.40 -4.23 -9.58
C ARG A 70 -5.97 -4.68 -10.98
N ARG A 71 -4.88 -4.13 -11.51
CA ARG A 71 -4.34 -4.56 -12.80
C ARG A 71 -3.66 -5.91 -12.64
N GLU A 72 -3.66 -6.69 -13.71
CA GLU A 72 -2.79 -7.86 -13.77
C GLU A 72 -1.33 -7.40 -13.79
N LEU A 73 -0.53 -7.98 -12.91
CA LEU A 73 0.89 -7.66 -12.80
C LEU A 73 1.62 -8.21 -14.02
N SER A 74 2.51 -7.39 -14.60
CA SER A 74 3.44 -7.86 -15.63
C SER A 74 4.33 -8.97 -15.07
N ALA A 75 4.83 -9.85 -15.95
CA ALA A 75 5.76 -10.91 -15.56
C ALA A 75 7.00 -10.38 -14.80
N LYS A 76 7.47 -9.18 -15.13
CA LYS A 76 8.57 -8.51 -14.40
C LYS A 76 8.15 -8.12 -12.99
N GLU A 77 6.97 -7.49 -12.85
CA GLU A 77 6.43 -7.05 -11.56
C GLU A 77 6.14 -8.25 -10.65
N GLN A 78 5.62 -9.35 -11.19
CA GLN A 78 5.42 -10.59 -10.44
C GLN A 78 6.73 -11.17 -9.92
N LYS A 79 7.80 -11.17 -10.74
CA LYS A 79 9.13 -11.62 -10.31
C LYS A 79 9.66 -10.76 -9.17
N ILE A 80 9.56 -9.43 -9.29
CA ILE A 80 9.99 -8.49 -8.24
C ILE A 80 9.18 -8.70 -6.96
N ALA A 81 7.86 -8.86 -7.08
CA ALA A 81 6.98 -9.10 -5.93
C ALA A 81 7.35 -10.40 -5.20
N ARG A 82 7.53 -11.51 -5.93
CA ARG A 82 7.94 -12.80 -5.37
C ARG A 82 9.32 -12.73 -4.73
N PHE A 83 10.28 -12.07 -5.38
CA PHE A 83 11.62 -11.86 -4.83
C PHE A 83 11.58 -11.07 -3.53
N THR A 84 10.85 -9.95 -3.53
CA THR A 84 10.69 -9.09 -2.35
C THR A 84 10.03 -9.88 -1.21
N GLN A 85 8.97 -10.63 -1.50
CA GLN A 85 8.31 -11.49 -0.53
C GLN A 85 9.26 -12.56 0.05
N ALA A 86 10.08 -13.20 -0.80
CA ALA A 86 11.07 -14.17 -0.36
C ALA A 86 12.13 -13.55 0.56
N VAL A 87 12.60 -12.34 0.25
CA VAL A 87 13.56 -11.60 1.09
C VAL A 87 12.94 -11.29 2.46
N PHE A 88 11.72 -10.75 2.50
CA PHE A 88 11.03 -10.45 3.76
C PHE A 88 10.79 -11.71 4.60
N LEU A 89 10.36 -12.80 3.97
CA LEU A 89 10.14 -14.07 4.66
C LEU A 89 11.45 -14.63 5.22
N SER A 90 12.52 -14.61 4.43
CA SER A 90 13.84 -15.06 4.86
C SER A 90 14.36 -14.25 6.05
N LEU A 91 14.21 -12.93 6.01
CA LEU A 91 14.62 -12.05 7.10
C LEU A 91 13.80 -12.32 8.37
N ALA A 92 12.48 -12.48 8.23
CA ALA A 92 11.61 -12.78 9.37
C ALA A 92 11.94 -14.13 10.02
N VAL A 93 12.17 -15.17 9.21
CA VAL A 93 12.57 -16.50 9.69
C VAL A 93 13.93 -16.44 10.37
N THR A 94 14.93 -15.80 9.74
CA THR A 94 16.27 -15.66 10.30
C THR A 94 16.22 -14.92 11.64
N PHE A 95 15.49 -13.81 11.72
CA PHE A 95 15.30 -13.07 12.95
C PHE A 95 14.66 -13.93 14.05
N THR A 96 13.62 -14.69 13.70
CA THR A 96 12.93 -15.57 14.65
C THR A 96 13.84 -16.67 15.18
N ILE A 97 14.66 -17.29 14.32
CA ILE A 97 15.64 -18.31 14.72
C ILE A 97 16.69 -17.70 15.65
N LEU A 98 17.30 -16.58 15.26
CA LEU A 98 18.33 -15.92 16.07
C LEU A 98 17.78 -15.48 17.42
N PHE A 99 16.57 -14.93 17.45
CA PHE A 99 15.90 -14.53 18.69
C PHE A 99 15.63 -15.74 19.59
N THR A 100 15.13 -16.84 19.01
CA THR A 100 14.87 -18.09 19.76
C THR A 100 16.17 -18.65 20.34
N LEU A 101 17.25 -18.70 19.55
CA LEU A 101 18.57 -19.15 20.02
C LEU A 101 19.12 -18.23 21.12
N LEU A 102 18.94 -16.92 21.01
CA LEU A 102 19.33 -15.97 22.03
C LEU A 102 18.60 -16.22 23.35
N VAL A 103 17.28 -16.40 23.31
CA VAL A 103 16.46 -16.69 24.51
C VAL A 103 16.88 -18.02 25.14
N LEU A 104 17.03 -19.07 24.34
CA LEU A 104 17.49 -20.38 24.83
C LEU A 104 18.89 -20.29 25.46
N TYR A 105 19.81 -19.53 24.85
CA TYR A 105 21.13 -19.28 25.41
C TYR A 105 21.04 -18.58 26.78
N LEU A 106 20.21 -17.55 26.91
CA LEU A 106 20.03 -16.84 28.19
C LEU A 106 19.44 -17.76 29.27
N ILE A 107 18.44 -18.58 28.93
CA ILE A 107 17.85 -19.58 29.85
C ILE A 107 18.91 -20.59 30.28
N LYS A 108 19.66 -21.17 29.33
CA LYS A 108 20.77 -22.10 29.59
C LYS A 108 21.77 -21.47 30.55
N SER A 109 22.19 -20.24 30.30
CA SER A 109 23.17 -19.53 31.13
C SER A 109 22.63 -19.17 32.51
N ALA A 110 21.34 -18.84 32.64
CA ALA A 110 20.70 -18.59 33.93
C ALA A 110 20.63 -19.87 34.79
N LEU A 111 20.43 -21.03 34.16
CA LEU A 111 20.42 -22.34 34.84
C LEU A 111 21.82 -22.83 35.23
N GLY A 112 22.89 -22.12 34.84
CA GLY A 112 24.27 -22.52 35.14
C GLY A 112 24.73 -23.78 34.39
N ILE A 113 23.97 -24.24 33.39
CA ILE A 113 24.35 -25.38 32.56
C ILE A 113 25.59 -24.97 31.77
N ASP A 114 26.66 -25.77 31.82
CA ASP A 114 27.79 -25.61 30.90
C ASP A 114 27.77 -26.69 29.82
N ILE A 115 27.96 -26.27 28.57
CA ILE A 115 27.97 -27.16 27.40
C ILE A 115 29.39 -27.25 26.84
N PHE A 116 30.20 -26.20 27.04
CA PHE A 116 31.59 -26.13 26.58
C PHE A 116 32.45 -25.65 27.74
N ASP A 117 33.21 -26.57 28.32
CA ASP A 117 34.05 -26.27 29.48
C ASP A 117 34.99 -25.09 29.20
N GLY A 118 34.86 -24.05 30.03
CA GLY A 118 35.71 -22.87 29.98
C GLY A 118 35.38 -21.87 28.85
N TYR A 119 34.31 -22.08 28.08
CA TYR A 119 33.89 -21.16 27.02
C TYR A 119 32.46 -20.65 27.21
N SER A 120 32.30 -19.32 27.19
CA SER A 120 31.01 -18.66 27.15
C SER A 120 30.99 -17.57 26.10
N PHE A 121 29.86 -17.46 25.39
CA PHE A 121 29.62 -16.46 24.36
C PHE A 121 29.57 -15.00 24.89
N GLY A 122 29.65 -14.80 26.21
CA GLY A 122 29.75 -13.48 26.84
C GLY A 122 28.44 -12.67 26.94
N VAL A 123 27.43 -13.01 26.13
CA VAL A 123 26.12 -12.35 26.10
C VAL A 123 25.41 -12.39 27.46
N TRP A 124 25.57 -13.48 28.23
CA TRP A 124 25.01 -13.58 29.58
C TRP A 124 25.65 -12.59 30.57
N SER A 125 26.97 -12.37 30.45
CA SER A 125 27.68 -11.42 31.30
C SER A 125 27.21 -9.98 31.02
N TRP A 126 27.11 -9.62 29.73
CA TRP A 126 26.54 -8.35 29.30
C TRP A 126 25.11 -8.17 29.81
N PHE A 127 24.25 -9.18 29.65
CA PHE A 127 22.85 -9.13 30.08
C PHE A 127 22.72 -8.89 31.59
N LYS A 128 23.49 -9.61 32.42
CA LYS A 128 23.50 -9.37 33.86
C LYS A 128 23.97 -7.95 34.22
N GLY A 129 24.92 -7.40 33.47
CA GLY A 129 25.41 -6.03 33.65
C GLY A 129 24.35 -4.95 33.41
N LEU A 130 23.23 -5.25 32.74
CA LEU A 130 22.11 -4.31 32.56
C LEU A 130 21.26 -4.12 33.82
N PHE A 131 21.35 -5.04 34.78
CA PHE A 131 20.54 -5.04 36.01
C PHE A 131 21.36 -4.71 37.28
N ASN A 132 22.65 -4.43 37.13
CA ASN A 132 23.52 -3.87 38.16
C ASN A 132 23.49 -2.34 38.10
#